data_AF-A0A7S1WFL2-F1
#
_entry.id   AF-A0A7S1WFL2-F1
#
_cell.length_a   1.000
_cell.length_b   1.000
_cell.length_c   1.000
_cell.angle_alpha   90.00
_cell.angle_beta   90.00
_cell.angle_gamma   90.00
#
_symmetry.space_group_name_H-M   'P 1'
#
loop_
_entity.id
_entity.type
_entity.pdbx_description
1 polymer ?
#
loop_
_entity_poly.entity_id
_entity_poly.type
_entity_poly.pdbx_seq_one_letter_code
_entity_poly.pdbx_strand_id
1 'polypeptide(L)'
;GASMPYKDCRDFRAQLHTSDKLEFKLGDNGGGTFSVSELPGNDAVLLLVVHRHDALSTAVAFESHVFANLKNAQVAVIDTYKGSKHSSAKIMDRPSAAAAGKQARSEELRYDSVVAVSPGVYEIELGANASKSELVALHHESYVVLRVGVEAKQGSSYPEELVVFPHSTEASLQSGAARCAPWAVLALLAAAFGL
;
A
#
# COMPACT_ATOMS: atom_id res chain seq x y z
N GLY A 1 14.76 -11.29 12.32
CA GLY A 1 14.64 -10.25 11.28
C GLY A 1 15.38 -9.01 11.71
N ALA A 2 15.74 -8.12 10.77
CA ALA A 2 16.30 -6.81 11.13
C ALA A 2 15.21 -5.92 11.74
N SER A 3 15.59 -5.07 12.70
CA SER A 3 14.68 -4.08 13.31
C SER A 3 14.03 -3.19 12.24
N MET A 4 12.76 -2.84 12.45
CA MET A 4 11.99 -1.98 11.56
C MET A 4 11.73 -0.65 12.28
N PRO A 5 12.19 0.49 11.74
CA PRO A 5 11.97 1.79 12.38
C PRO A 5 10.50 2.22 12.29
N TYR A 6 10.15 3.23 13.09
CA TYR A 6 8.83 3.85 13.05
C TYR A 6 8.50 4.32 11.62
N LYS A 7 7.25 4.05 11.18
CA LYS A 7 6.70 4.32 9.83
C LYS A 7 7.27 3.50 8.68
N ASP A 8 8.18 2.58 8.95
CA ASP A 8 8.70 1.71 7.92
C ASP A 8 7.77 0.52 7.70
N CYS A 9 7.73 0.06 6.46
CA CYS A 9 6.92 -1.08 6.03
C CYS A 9 7.81 -2.03 5.24
N ARG A 10 7.57 -3.33 5.39
CA ARG A 10 8.41 -4.35 4.76
C ARG A 10 7.61 -5.60 4.46
N ASP A 11 7.89 -6.17 3.30
CA ASP A 11 7.34 -7.47 2.92
C ASP A 11 8.14 -8.61 3.54
N PHE A 12 7.41 -9.60 4.04
CA PHE A 12 7.98 -10.84 4.55
C PHE A 12 7.42 -12.00 3.74
N ARG A 13 8.31 -12.77 3.11
CA ARG A 13 7.94 -14.06 2.52
C ARG A 13 7.94 -15.10 3.62
N ALA A 14 6.78 -15.37 4.19
CA ALA A 14 6.58 -16.38 5.22
C ALA A 14 5.42 -17.30 4.81
N GLN A 15 5.55 -18.59 5.11
CA GLN A 15 4.45 -19.53 5.02
C GLN A 15 3.69 -19.47 6.35
N LEU A 16 2.54 -18.80 6.34
CA LEU A 16 1.68 -18.69 7.52
C LEU A 16 0.57 -19.73 7.45
N HIS A 17 0.26 -20.30 8.61
CA HIS A 17 -0.83 -21.23 8.82
C HIS A 17 -1.77 -20.70 9.90
N THR A 18 -3.01 -21.18 9.88
CA THR A 18 -3.94 -20.96 10.97
C THR A 18 -3.34 -21.44 12.29
N SER A 19 -3.51 -20.65 13.35
CA SER A 19 -2.93 -20.79 14.69
C SER A 19 -1.45 -20.38 14.83
N ASP A 20 -0.79 -19.93 13.77
CA ASP A 20 0.56 -19.38 13.88
C ASP A 20 0.57 -18.12 14.75
N LYS A 21 1.69 -17.90 15.44
CA LYS A 21 1.90 -16.76 16.34
C LYS A 21 3.07 -15.91 15.85
N LEU A 22 2.79 -14.64 15.59
CA LEU A 22 3.76 -13.63 15.23
C LEU A 22 4.10 -12.81 16.47
N GLU A 23 5.33 -12.96 16.96
CA GLU A 23 5.83 -12.22 18.11
C GLU A 23 6.49 -10.91 17.67
N PHE A 24 6.04 -9.80 18.24
CA PHE A 24 6.58 -8.46 18.01
C PHE A 24 7.27 -7.96 19.26
N LYS A 25 8.46 -7.39 19.08
CA LYS A 25 9.29 -6.84 20.17
C LYS A 25 9.59 -5.38 19.88
N LEU A 26 9.32 -4.52 20.86
CA LEU A 26 9.66 -3.10 20.84
C LEU A 26 10.75 -2.86 21.90
N GLY A 27 11.99 -2.73 21.43
CA GLY A 27 13.15 -2.62 22.31
C GLY A 27 13.30 -3.84 23.22
N ASP A 28 13.75 -3.61 24.45
CA ASP A 28 14.09 -4.69 25.40
C ASP A 28 12.93 -5.10 26.33
N ASN A 29 11.86 -4.29 26.43
CA ASN A 29 10.87 -4.39 27.51
C ASN A 29 9.39 -4.36 27.06
N GLY A 30 9.13 -4.36 25.75
CA GLY A 30 7.77 -4.25 25.21
C GLY A 30 7.54 -5.20 24.04
N GLY A 31 6.29 -5.60 23.83
CA GLY A 31 5.94 -6.48 22.72
C GLY A 31 4.48 -6.91 22.73
N GLY A 32 4.12 -7.70 21.74
CA GLY A 32 2.80 -8.29 21.61
C GLY A 32 2.85 -9.54 20.73
N THR A 33 1.84 -10.38 20.83
CA THR A 33 1.70 -11.56 19.96
C THR A 33 0.42 -11.43 19.15
N PHE A 34 0.55 -11.50 17.84
CA PHE A 34 -0.56 -11.65 16.93
C PHE A 34 -0.77 -13.13 16.62
N SER A 35 -2.00 -13.63 16.77
CA SER A 35 -2.33 -15.02 16.43
C SER A 35 -3.16 -15.05 15.16
N VAL A 36 -2.76 -15.86 14.19
CA VAL A 36 -3.45 -16.01 12.92
C VAL A 36 -4.66 -16.91 13.14
N SER A 37 -5.87 -16.34 13.17
CA SER A 37 -7.09 -17.12 13.42
C SER A 37 -7.57 -17.88 12.19
N GLU A 38 -7.44 -17.28 11.01
CA GLU A 38 -7.89 -17.84 9.75
C GLU A 38 -7.11 -17.21 8.60
N LEU A 39 -6.86 -17.99 7.54
CA LEU A 39 -6.28 -17.53 6.28
C LEU A 39 -7.12 -18.07 5.14
N PRO A 40 -7.26 -17.32 4.03
CA PRO A 40 -7.96 -17.82 2.87
C PRO A 40 -7.22 -19.01 2.26
N GLY A 41 -7.96 -19.92 1.62
CA GLY A 41 -7.40 -21.15 1.03
C GLY A 41 -6.58 -20.95 -0.25
N ASN A 42 -6.19 -19.71 -0.58
CA ASN A 42 -5.40 -19.33 -1.75
C ASN A 42 -4.24 -18.42 -1.33
N ASP A 43 -3.30 -18.19 -2.26
CA ASP A 43 -2.24 -17.22 -2.06
C ASP A 43 -2.83 -15.83 -1.79
N ALA A 44 -2.48 -15.26 -0.64
CA ALA A 44 -2.97 -13.98 -0.18
C ALA A 44 -1.87 -13.20 0.55
N VAL A 45 -2.04 -11.89 0.62
CA VAL A 45 -1.16 -11.00 1.38
C VAL A 45 -1.86 -10.64 2.69
N LEU A 46 -1.22 -10.97 3.81
CA LEU A 46 -1.62 -10.50 5.13
C LEU A 46 -0.87 -9.20 5.46
N LEU A 47 -1.61 -8.10 5.55
CA LEU A 47 -1.16 -6.87 6.17
C LEU A 47 -1.29 -6.98 7.68
N LEU A 48 -0.24 -6.60 8.38
CA LEU A 48 -0.22 -6.48 9.84
C LEU A 48 0.44 -5.17 10.23
N VAL A 49 -0.32 -4.30 10.87
CA VAL A 49 0.11 -2.97 11.33
C VAL A 49 0.25 -3.00 12.84
N VAL A 50 1.45 -2.70 13.32
CA VAL A 50 1.76 -2.63 14.75
C VAL A 50 1.77 -1.16 15.16
N HIS A 51 0.96 -0.80 16.15
CA HIS A 51 0.85 0.58 16.61
C HIS A 51 0.65 0.66 18.13
N ARG A 52 0.67 1.87 18.68
CA ARG A 52 0.32 2.08 20.09
C ARG A 52 -1.18 1.90 20.29
N HIS A 53 -1.55 1.17 21.34
CA HIS A 53 -2.93 0.93 21.71
C HIS A 53 -3.66 2.26 22.01
N ASP A 54 -3.02 3.11 22.79
CA ASP A 54 -3.57 4.40 23.22
C ASP A 54 -2.46 5.45 23.46
N ALA A 55 -2.89 6.67 23.79
CA ALA A 55 -1.99 7.78 24.12
C ALA A 55 -1.48 7.75 25.58
N LEU A 56 -2.11 6.97 26.46
CA LEU A 56 -1.83 6.92 27.90
C LEU A 56 -0.68 5.97 28.24
N SER A 57 -0.52 4.88 27.48
CA SER A 57 0.40 3.77 27.73
C SER A 57 1.22 3.44 26.49
N THR A 58 2.34 2.75 26.67
CA THR A 58 3.17 2.22 25.57
C THR A 58 2.75 0.83 25.12
N ALA A 59 1.56 0.37 25.51
CA ALA A 59 1.03 -0.93 25.09
C ALA A 59 0.84 -0.98 23.57
N VAL A 60 1.05 -2.16 23.01
CA VAL A 60 0.98 -2.42 21.56
C VAL A 60 -0.41 -2.93 21.19
N ALA A 61 -0.90 -2.50 20.04
CA ALA A 61 -2.08 -3.02 19.37
C ALA A 61 -1.76 -3.39 17.93
N PHE A 62 -2.65 -4.19 17.34
CA PHE A 62 -2.50 -4.75 16.01
C PHE A 62 -3.76 -4.47 15.19
N GLU A 63 -3.57 -3.96 13.97
CA GLU A 63 -4.57 -3.96 12.91
C GLU A 63 -4.14 -4.95 11.83
N SER A 64 -5.06 -5.73 11.29
CA SER A 64 -4.75 -6.73 10.27
C SER A 64 -5.77 -6.75 9.15
N HIS A 65 -5.29 -6.97 7.93
CA HIS A 65 -6.15 -7.12 6.75
C HIS A 65 -5.59 -8.18 5.80
N VAL A 66 -6.46 -9.00 5.22
CA VAL A 66 -6.06 -9.96 4.19
C VAL A 66 -6.54 -9.45 2.84
N PHE A 67 -5.60 -9.15 1.94
CA PHE A 67 -5.92 -8.73 0.59
C PHE A 67 -6.35 -9.93 -0.25
N ALA A 68 -7.43 -9.75 -1.03
CA ALA A 68 -7.81 -10.69 -2.07
C ALA A 68 -6.93 -10.50 -3.32
N ASN A 69 -6.93 -11.47 -4.24
CA ASN A 69 -6.32 -11.27 -5.55
C ASN A 69 -7.36 -10.70 -6.53
N LEU A 70 -7.43 -9.36 -6.62
CA LEU A 70 -8.35 -8.65 -7.52
C LEU A 70 -7.59 -8.05 -8.72
N LYS A 71 -8.29 -7.80 -9.82
CA LYS A 71 -7.71 -7.18 -11.03
C LYS A 71 -7.26 -5.73 -10.82
N ASN A 72 -8.05 -4.99 -10.05
CA ASN A 72 -7.74 -3.61 -9.70
C ASN A 72 -6.84 -3.59 -8.45
N ALA A 73 -6.10 -2.50 -8.28
CA ALA A 73 -5.34 -2.28 -7.06
C ALA A 73 -6.31 -2.27 -5.87
N GLN A 74 -5.90 -2.83 -4.74
CA GLN A 74 -6.61 -2.66 -3.48
C GLN A 74 -5.82 -1.74 -2.57
N VAL A 75 -6.51 -0.77 -1.96
CA VAL A 75 -5.91 0.14 -0.99
C VAL A 75 -6.63 -0.04 0.33
N ALA A 76 -5.95 -0.62 1.32
CA ALA A 76 -6.41 -0.65 2.70
C ALA A 76 -6.11 0.71 3.34
N VAL A 77 -7.12 1.36 3.89
CA VAL A 77 -7.01 2.69 4.51
C VAL A 77 -7.21 2.51 6.00
N ILE A 78 -6.15 2.68 6.80
CA ILE A 78 -6.16 2.33 8.23
C ILE A 78 -5.75 3.56 9.05
N ASP A 79 -6.53 3.86 10.09
CA ASP A 79 -6.20 4.92 11.05
C ASP A 79 -5.65 4.34 12.36
N THR A 80 -4.35 4.52 12.55
CA THR A 80 -3.67 4.15 13.80
C THR A 80 -3.33 5.37 14.67
N TYR A 81 -3.72 6.57 14.27
CA TYR A 81 -3.43 7.80 15.00
C TYR A 81 -4.11 7.81 16.37
N LYS A 82 -3.33 8.12 17.42
CA LYS A 82 -3.84 8.27 18.78
C LYS A 82 -3.65 9.71 19.24
N GLY A 83 -4.56 10.58 18.84
CA GLY A 83 -4.56 11.99 19.22
C GLY A 83 -5.89 12.70 18.97
N SER A 84 -5.92 14.00 19.20
CA SER A 84 -7.15 14.81 19.17
C SER A 84 -7.58 15.28 17.78
N LYS A 85 -6.70 15.19 16.78
CA LYS A 85 -7.00 15.60 15.40
C LYS A 85 -7.92 14.60 14.69
N HIS A 86 -8.79 15.11 13.82
CA HIS A 86 -9.74 14.35 13.00
C HIS A 86 -9.54 14.61 11.50
N SER A 87 -8.31 14.44 11.00
CA SER A 87 -8.02 14.64 9.57
C SER A 87 -8.53 13.45 8.76
N SER A 88 -9.11 13.70 7.58
CA SER A 88 -9.45 12.65 6.63
C SER A 88 -8.41 12.49 5.53
N ALA A 89 -8.27 11.26 5.04
CA ALA A 89 -7.43 10.94 3.90
C ALA A 89 -8.25 11.13 2.61
N LYS A 90 -7.61 11.64 1.56
CA LYS A 90 -8.20 11.80 0.23
C LYS A 90 -7.28 11.25 -0.84
N ILE A 91 -7.87 10.71 -1.89
CA ILE A 91 -7.17 10.33 -3.12
C ILE A 91 -7.52 11.32 -4.22
N MET A 92 -6.50 11.77 -4.95
CA MET A 92 -6.62 12.75 -6.02
C MET A 92 -5.93 12.26 -7.28
N ASP A 93 -6.55 12.47 -8.43
CA ASP A 93 -5.87 12.27 -9.71
C ASP A 93 -4.68 13.22 -9.82
N ARG A 94 -3.49 12.72 -10.16
CA ARG A 94 -2.37 13.60 -10.48
C ARG A 94 -2.67 14.30 -11.83
N PRO A 95 -2.67 15.64 -11.89
CA PRO A 95 -2.86 16.33 -13.15
C PRO A 95 -1.73 15.98 -14.11
N SER A 96 -2.04 15.28 -15.20
CA SER A 96 -1.08 15.02 -16.28
C SER A 96 -1.10 16.16 -17.30
N ALA A 97 0.01 16.36 -18.02
CA ALA A 97 0.08 17.33 -19.11
C ALA A 97 -0.99 17.08 -20.20
N ALA A 98 -1.43 15.82 -20.36
CA ALA A 98 -2.48 15.42 -21.29
C ALA A 98 -3.91 15.70 -20.77
N ALA A 99 -4.07 16.10 -19.51
CA ALA A 99 -5.36 16.39 -18.87
C ALA A 99 -5.62 17.90 -18.68
N ALA A 100 -4.86 18.77 -19.36
CA ALA A 100 -5.02 20.22 -19.27
C ALA A 100 -6.49 20.64 -19.50
N GLY A 101 -7.14 21.17 -18.46
CA GLY A 101 -8.53 21.64 -18.48
C GLY A 101 -9.57 20.71 -17.85
N LYS A 102 -9.21 19.49 -17.42
CA LYS A 102 -10.10 18.63 -16.61
C LYS A 102 -9.84 18.85 -15.12
N GLN A 103 -10.89 19.08 -14.35
CA GLN A 103 -10.81 19.17 -12.89
C GLN A 103 -10.36 17.81 -12.34
N ALA A 104 -9.27 17.79 -11.56
CA ALA A 104 -8.78 16.59 -10.91
C ALA A 104 -9.88 16.03 -10.01
N ARG A 105 -10.20 14.74 -10.17
CA ARG A 105 -11.14 14.07 -9.28
C ARG A 105 -10.50 13.95 -7.90
N SER A 106 -11.28 14.20 -6.86
CA SER A 106 -10.87 14.03 -5.47
C SER A 106 -11.95 13.25 -4.75
N GLU A 107 -11.55 12.20 -4.03
CA GLU A 107 -12.43 11.34 -3.27
C GLU A 107 -11.90 11.17 -1.86
N GLU A 108 -12.80 11.18 -0.88
CA GLU A 108 -12.45 10.89 0.50
C GLU A 108 -12.30 9.38 0.70
N LEU A 109 -11.20 8.99 1.33
CA LEU A 109 -10.90 7.62 1.70
C LEU A 109 -11.40 7.38 3.13
N ARG A 110 -12.41 6.53 3.27
CA ARG A 110 -12.92 6.15 4.59
C ARG A 110 -11.87 5.30 5.31
N TYR A 111 -11.54 5.65 6.55
CA TYR A 111 -10.73 4.79 7.40
C TYR A 111 -11.43 3.45 7.67
N ASP A 112 -10.61 2.46 8.03
CA ASP A 112 -11.00 1.09 8.33
C ASP A 112 -11.81 0.48 7.17
N SER A 113 -11.34 0.75 5.95
CA SER A 113 -11.97 0.27 4.73
C SER A 113 -10.95 -0.11 3.68
N VAL A 114 -11.41 -0.85 2.68
CA VAL A 114 -10.62 -1.20 1.51
C VAL A 114 -11.34 -0.68 0.28
N VAL A 115 -10.60 0.02 -0.57
CA VAL A 115 -11.11 0.58 -1.82
C VAL A 115 -10.38 -0.04 -3.00
N ALA A 116 -11.11 -0.32 -4.07
CA ALA A 116 -10.54 -0.72 -5.34
C ALA A 116 -10.17 0.51 -6.15
N VAL A 117 -8.92 0.62 -6.56
CA VAL A 117 -8.38 1.77 -7.31
C VAL A 117 -7.95 1.31 -8.69
N SER A 118 -8.37 2.05 -9.71
CA SER A 118 -7.90 1.81 -11.08
C SER A 118 -6.39 2.06 -11.16
N PRO A 119 -5.65 1.40 -12.06
CA PRO A 119 -4.25 1.71 -12.23
C PRO A 119 -4.05 3.15 -12.70
N GLY A 120 -3.03 3.81 -12.15
CA GLY A 120 -2.77 5.22 -12.42
C GLY A 120 -1.84 5.84 -11.41
N VAL A 121 -1.61 7.15 -11.57
CA VAL A 121 -0.81 7.96 -10.64
C VAL A 121 -1.76 8.88 -9.87
N TYR A 122 -1.67 8.79 -8.55
CA TYR A 122 -2.52 9.50 -7.62
C TYR A 122 -1.69 10.24 -6.59
N GLU A 123 -2.28 11.27 -6.00
CA GLU A 123 -1.79 11.92 -4.79
C GLU A 123 -2.73 11.57 -3.64
N ILE A 124 -2.17 11.09 -2.54
CA ILE A 124 -2.87 10.88 -1.28
C ILE A 124 -2.58 12.07 -0.37
N GLU A 125 -3.63 12.72 0.12
CA GLU A 125 -3.54 13.87 1.01
C GLU A 125 -4.17 13.53 2.36
N LEU A 126 -3.55 13.95 3.45
CA LEU A 126 -4.09 13.85 4.80
C LEU A 126 -4.48 15.24 5.32
N GLY A 127 -5.77 15.51 5.47
CA GLY A 127 -6.28 16.81 5.92
C GLY A 127 -6.13 17.93 4.89
N ALA A 128 -6.82 19.06 5.10
CA ALA A 128 -6.96 20.10 4.07
C ALA A 128 -5.69 20.95 3.78
N ASN A 129 -4.62 20.82 4.57
CA ASN A 129 -3.38 21.60 4.44
C ASN A 129 -2.14 20.76 4.78
N ALA A 130 -2.22 19.43 4.72
CA ALA A 130 -1.24 18.54 5.35
C ALA A 130 -0.67 17.48 4.39
N SER A 131 0.17 16.60 4.96
CA SER A 131 1.10 15.70 4.28
C SER A 131 0.52 15.04 3.03
N LYS A 132 1.30 15.10 1.94
CA LYS A 132 0.98 14.49 0.65
C LYS A 132 1.95 13.35 0.36
N SER A 133 1.45 12.29 -0.25
CA SER A 133 2.26 11.16 -0.71
C SER A 133 1.77 10.69 -2.06
N GLU A 134 2.69 10.33 -2.94
CA GLU A 134 2.34 9.74 -4.24
C GLU A 134 1.89 8.28 -4.05
N LEU A 135 0.91 7.87 -4.85
CA LEU A 135 0.50 6.49 -5.02
C LEU A 135 0.48 6.17 -6.52
N VAL A 136 1.37 5.27 -6.95
CA VAL A 136 1.31 4.68 -8.29
C VAL A 136 0.61 3.34 -8.18
N ALA A 137 -0.70 3.30 -8.46
CA ALA A 137 -1.49 2.09 -8.35
C ALA A 137 -1.27 1.19 -9.57
N LEU A 138 -0.85 -0.06 -9.34
CA LEU A 138 -0.67 -1.08 -10.37
C LEU A 138 -1.80 -2.12 -10.33
N HIS A 139 -2.06 -2.77 -11.46
CA HIS A 139 -2.95 -3.92 -11.50
C HIS A 139 -2.49 -5.03 -10.55
N HIS A 140 -3.45 -5.72 -9.94
CA HIS A 140 -3.20 -6.87 -9.04
C HIS A 140 -2.32 -6.57 -7.81
N GLU A 141 -2.09 -5.30 -7.49
CA GLU A 141 -1.20 -4.91 -6.40
C GLU A 141 -1.98 -4.47 -5.16
N SER A 142 -1.38 -4.72 -3.99
CA SER A 142 -1.98 -4.39 -2.69
C SER A 142 -1.23 -3.24 -2.04
N TYR A 143 -1.95 -2.18 -1.69
CA TYR A 143 -1.40 -0.99 -1.06
C TYR A 143 -2.07 -0.76 0.29
N VAL A 144 -1.35 -0.06 1.16
CA VAL A 144 -1.86 0.47 2.41
C VAL A 144 -1.62 1.97 2.46
N VAL A 145 -2.64 2.69 2.91
CA VAL A 145 -2.58 4.10 3.30
C VAL A 145 -2.79 4.14 4.81
N LEU A 146 -1.78 4.56 5.55
CA LEU A 146 -1.80 4.65 6.99
C LEU A 146 -1.80 6.09 7.44
N ARG A 147 -2.74 6.42 8.31
CA ARG A 147 -2.60 7.56 9.21
C ARG A 147 -1.95 7.07 10.49
N VAL A 148 -0.84 7.71 10.85
CA VAL A 148 0.00 7.31 12.00
C VAL A 148 0.29 8.51 12.89
N GLY A 149 0.73 8.25 14.11
CA GLY A 149 1.12 9.28 15.08
C GLY A 149 0.46 9.07 16.44
N VAL A 150 0.92 9.81 17.44
CA VAL A 150 0.40 9.72 18.81
C VAL A 150 0.69 11.00 19.60
N GLU A 151 -0.33 11.55 20.22
CA GLU A 151 -0.24 12.64 21.20
C GLU A 151 -0.07 12.05 22.61
N ALA A 152 1.11 11.49 22.87
CA ALA A 152 1.38 10.69 24.06
C ALA A 152 1.27 11.50 25.36
N LYS A 153 0.64 10.90 26.39
CA LYS A 153 0.75 11.30 27.80
C LYS A 153 1.92 10.61 28.48
N GLN A 154 2.28 9.41 28.02
CA GLN A 154 3.46 8.67 28.45
C GLN A 154 4.26 8.17 27.25
N GLY A 155 5.60 8.26 27.32
CA GLY A 155 6.51 7.92 26.24
C GLY A 155 6.61 9.02 25.18
N SER A 156 7.24 8.70 24.04
CA SER A 156 7.41 9.66 22.95
C SER A 156 6.11 9.92 22.19
N SER A 157 5.87 11.19 21.89
CA SER A 157 4.85 11.62 20.94
C SER A 157 5.40 11.61 19.52
N TYR A 158 4.53 11.32 18.57
CA TYR A 158 4.83 11.37 17.15
C TYR A 158 3.76 12.20 16.45
N PRO A 159 4.13 13.09 15.52
CA PRO A 159 3.16 13.89 14.81
C PRO A 159 2.21 13.00 14.01
N GLU A 160 1.04 13.55 13.71
CA GLU A 160 0.15 12.97 12.72
C GLU A 160 0.83 12.98 11.34
N GLU A 161 0.95 11.81 10.72
CA GLU A 161 1.61 11.64 9.43
C GLU A 161 0.89 10.63 8.55
N LEU A 162 1.19 10.69 7.25
CA LEU A 162 0.70 9.79 6.23
C LEU A 162 1.83 8.83 5.81
N VAL A 163 1.50 7.55 5.66
CA VAL A 163 2.38 6.53 5.06
C VAL A 163 1.62 5.85 3.94
N VAL A 164 2.28 5.69 2.79
CA VAL A 164 1.80 4.89 1.66
C VAL A 164 2.81 3.78 1.42
N PHE A 165 2.34 2.55 1.20
CA PHE A 165 3.22 1.41 0.93
C PHE A 165 2.47 0.34 0.11
N PRO A 166 3.13 -0.41 -0.79
CA PRO A 166 4.49 -0.20 -1.27
C PRO A 166 4.59 1.02 -2.20
N HIS A 167 5.82 1.49 -2.43
CA HIS A 167 6.09 2.55 -3.40
C HIS A 167 6.42 1.94 -4.77
N SER A 168 5.45 2.03 -5.69
CA SER A 168 5.63 1.70 -7.10
C SER A 168 6.15 2.91 -7.89
N THR A 169 6.75 2.66 -9.05
CA THR A 169 7.23 3.72 -9.95
C THR A 169 6.31 3.87 -11.15
N GLU A 170 6.20 5.07 -11.71
CA GLU A 170 5.40 5.31 -12.93
C GLU A 170 5.84 4.43 -14.12
N ALA A 171 7.13 4.07 -14.18
CA ALA A 171 7.65 3.15 -15.21
C ALA A 171 6.96 1.77 -15.16
N SER A 172 6.54 1.32 -13.98
CA SER A 172 5.84 0.04 -13.79
C SER A 172 4.45 0.02 -14.43
N LEU A 173 3.83 1.19 -14.69
CA LEU A 173 2.54 1.27 -15.39
C LEU A 173 2.65 0.89 -16.87
N GLN A 174 3.82 1.07 -17.50
CA GLN A 174 4.02 0.89 -18.94
C GLN A 174 4.48 -0.53 -19.33
N SER A 175 4.89 -1.35 -18.38
CA SER A 175 5.45 -2.69 -18.61
C SER A 175 4.46 -3.71 -19.19
N GLY A 176 3.19 -3.33 -19.42
CA GLY A 176 2.17 -4.17 -20.06
C GLY A 176 2.07 -4.05 -21.59
N ALA A 177 2.73 -3.08 -22.23
CA ALA A 177 2.74 -2.97 -23.69
C ALA A 177 3.84 -3.85 -24.28
N ALA A 178 3.46 -5.04 -24.76
CA ALA A 178 4.30 -5.89 -25.58
C ALA A 178 4.99 -5.05 -26.66
N ARG A 179 6.32 -5.07 -26.71
CA ARG A 179 7.08 -4.64 -27.88
C ARG A 179 6.71 -5.60 -29.01
N CYS A 180 5.65 -5.28 -29.74
CA CYS A 180 5.36 -5.87 -31.04
C CYS A 180 6.48 -5.40 -31.97
N ALA A 181 7.60 -6.11 -31.96
CA ALA A 181 8.64 -5.92 -32.94
C ALA A 181 8.05 -6.34 -34.30
N PRO A 182 7.97 -5.45 -35.30
CA PRO A 182 7.61 -5.87 -36.63
C PRO A 182 8.84 -6.59 -37.20
N TRP A 183 8.96 -7.88 -36.94
CA TRP A 183 9.76 -8.71 -37.84
C TRP A 183 8.98 -8.82 -39.14
N ALA A 184 9.32 -7.87 -40.00
CA ALA A 184 9.12 -7.90 -41.43
C ALA A 184 9.27 -9.34 -41.93
N VAL A 185 8.20 -9.83 -42.53
CA VAL A 185 8.20 -11.01 -43.38
C VAL A 185 9.19 -10.74 -44.49
N LEU A 186 10.42 -11.25 -44.36
CA LEU A 186 11.34 -11.34 -45.50
C LEU A 186 10.94 -12.59 -46.29
N ALA A 187 9.97 -12.42 -47.19
CA ALA A 187 9.65 -13.41 -48.21
C ALA A 187 10.79 -13.45 -49.23
N LEU A 188 11.67 -14.44 -49.13
CA LEU A 188 12.58 -14.81 -50.22
C LEU A 188 11.91 -15.87 -51.09
N LEU A 189 11.23 -15.41 -52.14
CA LEU A 189 10.89 -16.22 -53.31
C LEU A 189 12.17 -16.38 -54.14
N ALA A 190 12.80 -17.56 -54.07
CA ALA A 190 13.73 -17.99 -55.09
C ALA A 190 13.05 -19.07 -55.94
N ALA A 191 12.51 -18.65 -57.09
CA ALA A 191 11.98 -19.52 -58.12
C ALA A 191 13.14 -20.27 -58.81
N ALA A 192 12.89 -21.53 -59.12
CA ALA A 192 13.73 -22.39 -59.93
C ALA A 192 13.91 -21.84 -61.36
N PHE A 193 15.12 -21.97 -61.90
CA PHE A 193 15.35 -22.15 -63.34
C PHE A 193 16.36 -23.26 -63.53
N GLY A 194 15.93 -24.33 -64.20
CA GLY A 194 16.78 -25.41 -64.65
C GLY A 194 17.50 -25.09 -65.96
N LEU A 195 18.63 -25.77 -66.16
CA LEU A 195 19.10 -26.40 -67.39
C LEU A 195 20.25 -27.34 -67.03
#